data_AF-A0A258AQ39-F1
#
_entry.id   AF-A0A258AQ39-F1
#
_cell.length_a   1.000
_cell.length_b   1.000
_cell.length_c   1.000
_cell.angle_alpha   90.00
_cell.angle_beta   90.00
_cell.angle_gamma   90.00
#
_symmetry.space_group_name_H-M   'P 1'
#
loop_
_entity.id
_entity.type
_entity.pdbx_description
1 polymer ?
#
loop_
_entity_poly.entity_id
_entity_poly.type
_entity_poly.pdbx_seq_one_letter_code
_entity_poly.pdbx_strand_id
1 'polypeptide(L)'
;MNRIKIVLPGIGAIAILCAVFGLWYNAYTLELAFSGKLQARGEPHEEPYFELAFYVMSAVCVICYLLLIFFGIQFLRGRTVHVRAFTRLLIFEVIYFFLIAMLWLVPDPDMGMSIAAATGIANGSLMAQFVILFPLWAPPLAFWAQRHLPPDTTNPSP
;
A
#
# COMPACT_ATOMS: atom_id res chain seq x y z
N MET A 1 32.19 -0.65 3.51
CA MET A 1 31.40 -0.62 4.76
C MET A 1 30.19 0.34 4.75
N ASN A 2 30.09 1.35 3.86
CA ASN A 2 29.00 2.34 3.94
C ASN A 2 27.68 1.97 3.24
N ARG A 3 27.69 1.11 2.21
CA ARG A 3 26.50 0.85 1.38
C ARG A 3 25.35 0.18 2.15
N ILE A 4 25.66 -0.75 3.05
CA ILE A 4 24.67 -1.54 3.82
C ILE A 4 23.84 -0.64 4.75
N LYS A 5 24.48 0.38 5.35
CA LYS A 5 23.83 1.33 6.24
C LYS A 5 22.80 2.23 5.54
N ILE A 6 22.86 2.31 4.20
CA ILE A 6 21.97 3.16 3.40
C ILE A 6 20.77 2.36 2.85
N VAL A 7 20.89 1.03 2.72
CA VAL A 7 19.83 0.21 2.11
C VAL A 7 18.53 0.29 2.89
N LEU A 8 18.56 0.05 4.20
CA LEU A 8 17.34 0.06 5.01
C LEU A 8 16.69 1.46 5.08
N PRO A 9 17.44 2.56 5.33
CA PRO A 9 16.89 3.91 5.19
C PRO A 9 16.34 4.22 3.79
N GLY A 10 17.00 3.73 2.72
CA GLY A 10 16.53 3.91 1.35
C GLY A 10 15.18 3.23 1.09
N ILE A 11 15.02 1.99 1.55
CA ILE A 11 13.72 1.28 1.51
C ILE A 11 12.67 2.06 2.31
N GLY A 12 13.03 2.53 3.50
CA GLY A 12 12.13 3.31 4.35
C GLY A 12 11.69 4.63 3.72
N ALA A 13 12.61 5.36 3.08
CA ALA A 13 12.32 6.59 2.36
C ALA A 13 11.36 6.34 1.20
N ILE A 14 11.59 5.30 0.39
CA ILE A 14 10.72 4.94 -0.74
C ILE A 14 9.32 4.53 -0.23
N ALA A 15 9.25 3.74 0.85
CA ALA A 15 7.97 3.37 1.46
C ALA A 15 7.17 4.60 1.93
N ILE A 16 7.84 5.55 2.59
CA ILE A 16 7.20 6.81 3.03
C ILE A 16 6.74 7.63 1.83
N LEU A 17 7.56 7.79 0.79
CA LEU A 17 7.18 8.54 -0.41
C LEU A 17 5.96 7.93 -1.10
N CYS A 18 5.95 6.60 -1.27
CA CYS A 18 4.80 5.88 -1.85
C CYS A 18 3.55 6.05 -0.99
N ALA A 19 3.69 5.94 0.34
CA ALA A 19 2.56 6.06 1.25
C ALA A 19 2.02 7.49 1.39
N VAL A 20 2.88 8.51 1.35
CA VAL A 20 2.45 9.92 1.37
C VAL A 20 1.73 10.27 0.07
N PHE A 21 2.27 9.86 -1.08
CA PHE A 21 1.56 9.97 -2.36
C PHE A 21 0.23 9.20 -2.32
N GLY A 22 0.28 7.99 -1.74
CA GLY A 22 -0.83 7.16 -1.26
C GLY A 22 -1.99 7.95 -0.66
N LEU A 23 -1.70 8.52 0.50
CA LEU A 23 -2.65 9.26 1.32
C LEU A 23 -3.14 10.52 0.61
N TRP A 24 -2.26 11.25 -0.09
CA TRP A 24 -2.66 12.45 -0.83
C TRP A 24 -3.67 12.12 -1.93
N TYR A 25 -3.39 11.11 -2.75
CA TYR A 25 -4.29 10.68 -3.82
C TYR A 25 -5.62 10.17 -3.24
N ASN A 26 -5.58 9.32 -2.21
CA ASN A 26 -6.77 8.75 -1.60
C ASN A 26 -7.63 9.83 -0.90
N ALA A 27 -7.00 10.81 -0.24
CA ALA A 27 -7.69 11.97 0.33
C ALA A 27 -8.36 12.82 -0.75
N TYR A 28 -7.68 13.07 -1.88
CA TYR A 28 -8.26 13.78 -3.02
C TYR A 28 -9.49 13.04 -3.57
N THR A 29 -9.40 11.73 -3.81
CA THR A 29 -10.54 10.95 -4.33
C THR A 29 -11.71 10.88 -3.34
N LEU A 30 -11.41 10.78 -2.03
CA LEU A 30 -12.44 10.84 -0.98
C LEU A 30 -13.12 12.21 -0.93
N GLU A 31 -12.38 13.31 -1.06
CA GLU A 31 -12.96 14.65 -1.12
C GLU A 31 -13.88 14.79 -2.34
N LEU A 32 -13.50 14.26 -3.51
CA LEU A 32 -14.38 14.25 -4.67
C LEU A 32 -15.64 13.40 -4.45
N ALA A 33 -15.52 12.26 -3.75
CA ALA A 33 -16.66 11.41 -3.41
C ALA A 33 -17.62 12.13 -2.44
N PHE A 34 -17.11 12.68 -1.33
CA PHE A 34 -17.93 13.37 -0.33
C PHE A 34 -18.55 14.68 -0.84
N SER A 35 -17.92 15.35 -1.81
CA SER A 35 -18.47 16.56 -2.43
C SER A 35 -19.50 16.27 -3.53
N GLY A 36 -19.81 15.00 -3.82
CA GLY A 36 -20.67 14.61 -4.93
C GLY A 36 -20.07 14.94 -6.31
N LYS A 37 -18.80 15.36 -6.39
CA LYS A 37 -18.15 15.73 -7.65
C LYS A 37 -17.74 14.50 -8.46
N LEU A 38 -17.55 13.35 -7.80
CA LEU A 38 -17.40 12.07 -8.50
C LEU A 38 -18.69 11.77 -9.32
N GLN A 39 -19.86 11.98 -8.71
CA GLN A 39 -21.18 11.81 -9.35
C GLN A 39 -21.38 12.75 -10.54
N ALA A 40 -21.01 14.02 -10.37
CA ALA A 40 -21.18 15.05 -11.41
C ALA A 40 -20.29 14.85 -12.65
N ARG A 41 -19.29 13.96 -12.61
CA ARG A 41 -18.37 13.69 -13.72
C ARG A 41 -18.84 12.57 -14.66
N GLY A 42 -20.02 11.98 -14.42
CA GLY A 42 -20.52 10.86 -15.23
C GLY A 42 -19.74 9.55 -14.98
N GLU A 43 -19.05 9.46 -13.85
CA GLU A 43 -18.43 8.23 -13.37
C GLU A 43 -19.53 7.26 -12.88
N PRO A 44 -19.35 5.94 -13.00
CA PRO A 44 -20.42 4.95 -12.85
C PRO A 44 -20.91 4.85 -11.39
N HIS A 45 -21.88 5.69 -11.02
CA HIS A 45 -22.67 5.58 -9.79
C HIS A 45 -24.07 5.00 -10.05
N GLU A 46 -24.42 4.69 -11.29
CA GLU A 46 -25.59 3.83 -11.54
C GLU A 46 -25.34 2.40 -11.06
N GLU A 47 -24.09 2.08 -10.74
CA GLU A 47 -23.64 0.78 -10.29
C GLU A 47 -23.82 0.62 -8.77
N PRO A 48 -24.74 -0.26 -8.32
CA PRO A 48 -25.24 -0.28 -6.94
C PRO A 48 -24.20 -0.62 -5.87
N TYR A 49 -23.04 -1.15 -6.27
CA TYR A 49 -21.99 -1.59 -5.34
C TYR A 49 -20.75 -0.67 -5.34
N PHE A 50 -20.72 0.36 -6.19
CA PHE A 50 -19.54 1.21 -6.36
C PHE A 50 -19.12 1.89 -5.06
N GLU A 51 -20.02 2.60 -4.39
CA GLU A 51 -19.67 3.40 -3.20
C GLU A 51 -19.13 2.53 -2.08
N LEU A 52 -19.79 1.40 -1.82
CA LEU A 52 -19.36 0.45 -0.81
C LEU A 52 -17.97 -0.11 -1.13
N ALA A 53 -17.75 -0.55 -2.38
CA ALA A 53 -16.45 -1.05 -2.82
C ALA A 53 -15.37 0.03 -2.69
N PHE A 54 -15.65 1.26 -3.13
CA PHE A 54 -14.74 2.39 -3.08
C PHE A 54 -14.32 2.74 -1.63
N TYR A 55 -15.29 2.84 -0.70
CA TYR A 55 -14.99 3.18 0.69
C TYR A 55 -14.21 2.06 1.40
N VAL A 56 -14.58 0.80 1.18
CA VAL A 56 -13.87 -0.36 1.77
C VAL A 56 -12.44 -0.42 1.24
N MET A 57 -12.23 -0.28 -0.07
CA MET A 57 -10.90 -0.28 -0.67
C MET A 57 -10.06 0.89 -0.16
N SER A 58 -10.63 2.09 -0.10
CA SER A 58 -9.96 3.29 0.40
C SER A 58 -9.53 3.14 1.85
N ALA A 59 -10.39 2.58 2.72
CA ALA A 59 -10.05 2.31 4.11
C ALA A 59 -8.86 1.33 4.24
N VAL A 60 -8.86 0.24 3.47
CA VAL A 60 -7.74 -0.71 3.44
C VAL A 60 -6.45 -0.04 2.96
N CYS A 61 -6.52 0.76 1.89
CA CYS A 61 -5.39 1.51 1.36
C CYS A 61 -4.80 2.45 2.42
N VAL A 62 -5.64 3.24 3.09
CA VAL A 62 -5.20 4.18 4.13
C VAL A 62 -4.49 3.45 5.26
N ILE A 63 -5.03 2.32 5.73
CA ILE A 63 -4.37 1.50 6.76
C ILE A 63 -2.99 1.02 6.29
N CYS A 64 -2.89 0.50 5.06
CA CYS A 64 -1.63 0.09 4.46
C CYS A 64 -0.61 1.24 4.40
N TYR A 65 -1.02 2.43 3.95
CA TYR A 65 -0.13 3.59 3.88
C TYR A 65 0.36 4.03 5.26
N LEU A 66 -0.50 4.04 6.28
CA LEU A 66 -0.10 4.39 7.65
C LEU A 66 0.92 3.38 8.20
N LEU A 67 0.74 2.08 7.92
CA LEU A 67 1.69 1.04 8.30
C LEU A 67 3.01 1.16 7.52
N LEU A 68 2.97 1.49 6.22
CA LEU A 68 4.16 1.75 5.41
C LEU A 68 4.95 2.95 5.94
N ILE A 69 4.29 4.04 6.33
CA ILE A 69 4.93 5.20 6.98
C ILE A 69 5.56 4.76 8.30
N PHE A 70 4.81 4.04 9.13
CA PHE A 70 5.32 3.56 10.42
C PHE A 70 6.61 2.73 10.23
N PHE A 71 6.57 1.70 9.38
CA PHE A 71 7.74 0.87 9.11
C PHE A 71 8.88 1.64 8.43
N GLY A 72 8.56 2.54 7.51
CA GLY A 72 9.53 3.40 6.85
C GLY A 72 10.28 4.28 7.86
N ILE A 73 9.59 4.86 8.85
CA ILE A 73 10.23 5.62 9.93
C ILE A 73 11.13 4.72 10.76
N GLN A 74 10.71 3.49 11.10
CA GLN A 74 11.59 2.56 11.85
C GLN A 74 12.86 2.22 11.05
N PHE A 75 12.74 2.06 9.73
CA PHE A 75 13.86 1.79 8.84
C PHE A 75 14.80 2.98 8.65
N LEU A 76 14.28 4.21 8.59
CA LEU A 76 15.10 5.43 8.65
C LEU A 76 15.88 5.54 9.97
N ARG A 77 15.30 5.04 11.07
CA ARG A 77 15.97 4.94 12.38
C ARG A 77 16.93 3.73 12.48
N GLY A 78 17.09 2.95 11.40
CA GLY A 78 17.98 1.79 11.35
C GLY A 78 17.46 0.53 12.06
N ARG A 79 16.20 0.49 12.49
CA ARG A 79 15.65 -0.63 13.28
C ARG A 79 15.26 -1.80 12.38
N THR A 80 15.99 -2.91 12.52
CA THR A 80 15.78 -4.12 11.72
C THR A 80 14.69 -5.05 12.26
N VAL A 81 14.25 -4.85 13.52
CA VAL A 81 13.24 -5.69 14.20
C VAL A 81 11.95 -5.81 13.39
N HIS A 82 11.60 -4.78 12.62
CA HIS A 82 10.32 -4.68 11.91
C HIS A 82 10.33 -5.29 10.51
N VAL A 83 11.47 -5.82 10.02
CA VAL A 83 11.60 -6.35 8.64
C VAL A 83 10.58 -7.45 8.33
N ARG A 84 10.32 -8.35 9.29
CA ARG A 84 9.32 -9.41 9.12
C ARG A 84 7.89 -8.86 9.04
N ALA A 85 7.55 -7.88 9.88
CA ALA A 85 6.22 -7.27 9.89
C ALA A 85 5.96 -6.47 8.61
N PHE A 86 6.95 -5.68 8.18
CA PHE A 86 6.95 -4.98 6.90
C PHE A 86 6.78 -5.93 5.71
N THR A 87 7.49 -7.06 5.69
CA THR A 87 7.35 -8.06 4.62
C THR A 87 5.94 -8.65 4.59
N ARG A 88 5.34 -8.95 5.74
CA ARG A 88 3.96 -9.45 5.82
C ARG A 88 2.95 -8.43 5.31
N LEU A 89 3.18 -7.14 5.56
CA LEU A 89 2.35 -6.06 5.00
C LEU A 89 2.42 -6.06 3.47
N LEU A 90 3.61 -6.11 2.88
CA LEU A 90 3.76 -6.14 1.42
C LEU A 90 3.14 -7.40 0.80
N ILE A 91 3.25 -8.56 1.45
CA ILE A 91 2.57 -9.79 1.01
C ILE A 91 1.06 -9.61 1.07
N PHE A 92 0.54 -9.02 2.16
CA PHE A 92 -0.88 -8.72 2.30
C PHE A 92 -1.37 -7.83 1.16
N GLU A 93 -0.64 -6.77 0.81
CA GLU A 93 -0.99 -5.87 -0.30
C GLU A 93 -1.02 -6.61 -1.64
N VAL A 94 -0.05 -7.49 -1.91
CA VAL A 94 -0.05 -8.34 -3.12
C VAL A 94 -1.30 -9.22 -3.15
N ILE A 95 -1.60 -9.93 -2.06
CA ILE A 95 -2.79 -10.80 -1.96
C ILE A 95 -4.07 -9.97 -2.14
N TYR A 96 -4.15 -8.80 -1.52
CA TYR A 96 -5.27 -7.88 -1.63
C TYR A 96 -5.54 -7.48 -3.10
N PHE A 97 -4.51 -7.14 -3.86
CA PHE A 97 -4.66 -6.83 -5.29
C PHE A 97 -5.18 -8.01 -6.09
N PHE A 98 -4.66 -9.22 -5.84
CA PHE A 98 -5.15 -10.42 -6.51
C PHE A 98 -6.61 -10.72 -6.17
N LEU A 99 -7.00 -10.58 -4.89
CA LEU A 99 -8.38 -10.79 -4.47
C LEU A 99 -9.34 -9.80 -5.14
N ILE A 100 -8.96 -8.52 -5.23
CA ILE A 100 -9.78 -7.53 -5.93
C ILE A 100 -9.91 -7.87 -7.42
N ALA A 101 -8.81 -8.23 -8.08
CA ALA A 101 -8.84 -8.61 -9.49
C ALA A 101 -9.73 -9.84 -9.74
N MET A 102 -9.76 -10.80 -8.80
CA MET A 102 -10.68 -11.94 -8.88
C MET A 102 -12.15 -11.51 -8.71
N LEU A 103 -12.43 -10.50 -7.89
CA LEU A 103 -13.78 -9.98 -7.72
C LEU A 103 -14.34 -9.29 -8.98
N TRP A 104 -13.48 -8.89 -9.92
CA TRP A 104 -13.92 -8.38 -11.22
C TRP A 104 -14.59 -9.47 -12.07
N LEU A 105 -14.29 -10.75 -11.80
CA LEU A 105 -14.77 -11.90 -12.56
C LEU A 105 -16.05 -12.50 -11.97
N VAL A 106 -16.67 -11.82 -11.01
CA VAL A 106 -17.95 -12.26 -10.45
C VAL A 106 -19.01 -12.27 -11.56
N PRO A 107 -19.85 -13.32 -11.66
CA PRO A 107 -20.81 -13.45 -12.76
C PRO A 107 -21.89 -12.35 -12.82
N ASP A 108 -22.08 -11.64 -11.71
CA ASP A 108 -22.93 -10.46 -11.64
C ASP A 108 -22.22 -9.27 -12.30
N PRO A 109 -22.69 -8.81 -13.49
CA PRO A 109 -22.01 -7.79 -14.27
C PRO A 109 -21.97 -6.44 -13.55
N ASP A 110 -23.00 -6.09 -12.81
CA ASP A 110 -23.11 -4.80 -12.11
C ASP A 110 -22.11 -4.77 -10.94
N MET A 111 -22.00 -5.90 -10.22
CA MET A 111 -21.02 -6.04 -9.14
C MET A 111 -19.58 -6.04 -9.67
N GLY A 112 -19.29 -6.80 -10.73
CA GLY A 112 -17.94 -6.87 -11.31
C GLY A 112 -17.46 -5.51 -11.83
N MET A 113 -18.32 -4.79 -12.56
CA MET A 113 -18.02 -3.46 -13.09
C MET A 113 -17.90 -2.42 -11.97
N SER A 114 -18.79 -2.43 -10.97
CA SER A 114 -18.68 -1.59 -9.76
C SER A 114 -17.30 -1.69 -9.12
N ILE A 115 -16.86 -2.93 -8.89
CA ILE A 115 -15.59 -3.23 -8.22
C ILE A 115 -14.41 -2.82 -9.10
N ALA A 116 -14.46 -3.08 -10.40
CA ALA A 116 -13.40 -2.68 -11.33
C ALA A 116 -13.22 -1.16 -11.39
N ALA A 117 -14.32 -0.42 -11.48
CA ALA A 117 -14.30 1.05 -11.46
C ALA A 117 -13.76 1.58 -10.11
N ALA A 118 -14.29 1.07 -8.99
CA ALA A 118 -13.82 1.44 -7.65
C ALA A 118 -12.32 1.12 -7.46
N THR A 119 -11.83 0.02 -8.04
CA THR A 119 -10.42 -0.38 -7.97
C THR A 119 -9.52 0.69 -8.59
N GLY A 120 -9.86 1.20 -9.77
CA GLY A 120 -9.08 2.22 -10.46
C GLY A 120 -8.94 3.51 -9.65
N ILE A 121 -10.00 3.92 -8.98
CA ILE A 121 -10.05 5.20 -8.24
C ILE A 121 -9.49 5.05 -6.83
N ALA A 122 -9.78 3.96 -6.11
CA ALA A 122 -9.28 3.79 -4.74
C ALA A 122 -7.79 3.43 -4.70
N ASN A 123 -7.30 2.63 -5.66
CA ASN A 123 -5.96 2.04 -5.62
C ASN A 123 -4.90 2.76 -6.47
N GLY A 124 -5.23 3.90 -7.09
CA GLY A 124 -4.32 4.59 -8.02
C GLY A 124 -2.92 4.87 -7.45
N SER A 125 -2.79 5.02 -6.14
CA SER A 125 -1.50 5.23 -5.47
C SER A 125 -0.84 3.97 -4.89
N LEU A 126 -1.59 2.93 -4.50
CA LEU A 126 -0.98 1.61 -4.28
C LEU A 126 -0.41 1.10 -5.62
N MET A 127 -1.00 1.43 -6.77
CA MET A 127 -0.38 1.10 -8.06
C MET A 127 1.03 1.68 -8.23
N ALA A 128 1.35 2.84 -7.64
CA ALA A 128 2.68 3.44 -7.78
C ALA A 128 3.79 2.53 -7.22
N GLN A 129 3.56 1.89 -6.08
CA GLN A 129 4.52 0.92 -5.52
C GLN A 129 4.61 -0.36 -6.34
N PHE A 130 3.53 -0.79 -7.00
CA PHE A 130 3.54 -1.94 -7.90
C PHE A 130 4.26 -1.63 -9.22
N VAL A 131 4.13 -0.40 -9.75
CA VAL A 131 4.84 0.05 -10.96
C VAL A 131 6.36 -0.01 -10.77
N ILE A 132 6.85 0.39 -9.60
CA ILE A 132 8.28 0.29 -9.26
C ILE A 132 8.67 -1.11 -8.74
N LEU A 133 7.75 -2.09 -8.76
CA LEU A 133 7.95 -3.46 -8.26
C LEU A 133 8.42 -3.51 -6.80
N PHE A 134 8.04 -2.53 -5.98
CA PHE A 134 8.48 -2.40 -4.59
C PHE A 134 8.26 -3.68 -3.77
N PRO A 135 7.08 -4.36 -3.84
CA PRO A 135 6.86 -5.58 -3.09
C PRO A 135 7.80 -6.74 -3.46
N LEU A 136 8.39 -6.72 -4.67
CA LEU A 136 9.26 -7.79 -5.16
C LEU A 136 10.70 -7.65 -4.64
N TRP A 137 11.27 -6.45 -4.67
CA TRP A 137 12.68 -6.25 -4.33
C TRP A 137 12.91 -5.73 -2.90
N ALA A 138 11.93 -5.03 -2.29
CA ALA A 138 12.11 -4.46 -0.95
C ALA A 138 12.28 -5.52 0.15
N PRO A 139 11.48 -6.61 0.21
CA PRO A 139 11.66 -7.62 1.25
C PRO A 139 13.01 -8.35 1.17
N PRO A 140 13.46 -8.87 0.02
CA PRO A 140 14.77 -9.51 -0.08
C PRO A 140 15.93 -8.59 0.34
N LEU A 141 15.89 -7.32 -0.07
CA LEU A 141 16.91 -6.33 0.30
C LEU A 141 16.86 -5.98 1.79
N ALA A 142 15.66 -5.87 2.38
CA ALA A 142 15.51 -5.64 3.82
C ALA A 142 16.04 -6.81 4.66
N PHE A 143 15.76 -8.06 4.26
CA PHE A 143 16.33 -9.25 4.91
C PHE A 143 17.85 -9.35 4.73
N TRP A 144 18.35 -9.03 3.55
CA TRP A 144 19.79 -8.97 3.30
C TRP A 144 20.46 -7.92 4.21
N ALA A 145 19.89 -6.71 4.31
CA ALA A 145 20.40 -5.66 5.18
C ALA A 145 20.35 -6.08 6.66
N GLN A 146 19.26 -6.72 7.11
CA GLN A 146 19.13 -7.23 8.47
C GLN A 146 20.23 -8.23 8.84
N ARG A 147 20.64 -9.11 7.92
CA ARG A 147 21.70 -10.11 8.18
C ARG A 147 23.11 -9.53 8.27
N HIS A 148 23.34 -8.35 7.69
CA HIS A 148 24.68 -7.73 7.62
C HIS A 148 24.84 -6.51 8.53
N LEU A 149 23.78 -6.04 9.17
CA LEU A 149 23.85 -5.01 10.20
C LEU A 149 24.09 -5.65 11.57
N PRO A 150 24.85 -4.99 12.47
CA PRO A 150 24.98 -5.44 13.85
C PRO A 150 23.59 -5.62 14.49
N PRO A 151 23.41 -6.60 15.39
CA PRO A 151 22.17 -6.74 16.16
C PRO A 151 21.84 -5.42 16.84
N ASP A 152 20.58 -5.01 16.78
CA ASP A 152 20.09 -3.81 17.47
C ASP A 152 20.30 -4.03 18.98
N THR A 153 21.25 -3.32 19.59
CA THR A 153 21.70 -3.54 20.99
C THR A 153 20.62 -3.20 22.03
N THR A 154 19.45 -2.76 21.58
CA THR A 154 18.32 -2.36 22.42
C THR A 154 17.35 -3.50 22.72
N ASN A 155 17.53 -4.70 22.16
CA ASN A 155 16.70 -5.84 22.49
C ASN A 155 17.49 -7.16 22.39
N PRO A 156 17.92 -7.78 23.51
CA PRO A 156 18.40 -9.15 23.48
C PRO A 156 17.22 -10.03 23.08
N SER A 157 17.27 -10.58 21.86
CA SER A 157 16.32 -11.62 21.46
C SER A 157 16.38 -12.78 22.47
N PRO A 158 15.22 -13.34 22.89
CA PRO A 158 15.19 -14.55 23.72
C PRO A 158 15.79 -15.76 23.00
#